data_AF-A0A938MKT3-F1
#
_entry.id   AF-A0A938MKT3-F1
#
_cell.length_a   1.000
_cell.length_b   1.000
_cell.length_c   1.000
_cell.angle_alpha   90.00
_cell.angle_beta   90.00
_cell.angle_gamma   90.00
#
_symmetry.space_group_name_H-M   'P 1'
#
loop_
_entity.id
_entity.type
_entity.pdbx_description
1 polymer ?
#
loop_
_entity_poly.entity_id
_entity_poly.type
_entity_poly.pdbx_seq_one_letter_code
_entity_poly.pdbx_strand_id
1 'polypeptide(L)'
;MIAADKNVPQGNGEMLGVDGDVIRFAAEKCGSPLSMWFGFRILGAQGRQVTCVWERTNEVLGSGHLAAVSPVYRPLGAGSFRRVPTETCSFDKPKNQFTFQVPCESDEVHVYYCHPYGPAELDSFLRCIEPSGCVRVTKLVDSEGGRPCKLVTLSDGRPGKRQVWTVARSHSGEVSGSFTMEGMVQGILADKDAPSKADFHFVPFVDTDGVWQGWYGKDRVPRDFNRDYCLEPVRPETRSMLSAMGEKGDAALLCEAPFGPYRQKSCVPFFMFDLHAPTPGDPGFLVPPKLSLIRPDDWLTHCRFAATLDELSPEGCPVTFREFLGHGMTGSLSWAEPTNYDMTCSTYFYLAYGATAFTLEVPYHRSLGLTGKVLEPDDWRELGRRLAKAILRALDGDLKSLDKAPDRPIPLLSQWHLTRTLRDATVSEDGASLDVTGTSETSRVWVALNQPFEDAASLGYRLEGTLKDCKAVLREVRGPKSLPTGRLATSVLNLSAGEGRLSIPPQGLQSFRVVLCVDGVQ
;
A
#
# COMPACT_ATOMS: atom_id res chain seq x y z
N MET A 1 27.93 -16.34 27.74
CA MET A 1 26.66 -15.74 28.22
C MET A 1 25.89 -15.35 26.98
N ILE A 2 24.60 -15.70 26.90
CA ILE A 2 23.79 -15.32 25.74
C ILE A 2 23.50 -13.82 25.81
N ALA A 3 23.62 -13.14 24.69
CA ALA A 3 23.25 -11.74 24.54
C ALA A 3 22.47 -11.53 23.23
N ALA A 4 21.75 -10.41 23.15
CA ALA A 4 21.06 -10.01 21.94
C ALA A 4 21.14 -8.49 21.77
N ASP A 5 21.28 -8.03 20.53
CA ASP A 5 21.22 -6.61 20.18
C ASP A 5 20.71 -6.43 18.73
N LYS A 6 20.32 -5.21 18.39
CA LYS A 6 19.84 -4.84 17.04
C LYS A 6 20.96 -4.34 16.11
N ASN A 7 22.24 -4.59 16.43
CA ASN A 7 23.39 -4.10 15.66
C ASN A 7 23.64 -4.98 14.42
N VAL A 8 22.63 -5.05 13.56
CA VAL A 8 22.63 -5.73 12.27
C VAL A 8 22.06 -4.79 11.22
N PRO A 9 22.35 -5.00 9.92
CA PRO A 9 21.70 -4.24 8.85
C PRO A 9 20.18 -4.31 8.98
N GLN A 10 19.48 -3.17 8.85
CA GLN A 10 18.01 -3.10 9.02
C GLN A 10 17.54 -3.62 10.39
N GLY A 11 18.38 -3.52 11.42
CA GLY A 11 18.08 -3.98 12.76
C GLY A 11 17.06 -3.09 13.48
N ASN A 12 16.12 -3.74 14.16
CA ASN A 12 15.06 -3.11 14.94
C ASN A 12 14.64 -4.07 16.06
N GLY A 13 14.47 -3.52 17.26
CA GLY A 13 13.97 -4.28 18.39
C GLY A 13 14.54 -3.74 19.69
N GLU A 14 13.66 -3.54 20.66
CA GLU A 14 14.02 -3.28 22.04
C GLU A 14 14.25 -4.61 22.75
N MET A 15 15.49 -4.88 23.19
CA MET A 15 15.82 -6.07 23.97
C MET A 15 15.39 -5.85 25.42
N LEU A 16 14.39 -6.61 25.87
CA LEU A 16 13.77 -6.47 27.19
C LEU A 16 14.51 -7.28 28.27
N GLY A 17 15.17 -8.38 27.86
CA GLY A 17 15.98 -9.18 28.76
C GLY A 17 16.41 -10.50 28.16
N VAL A 18 17.41 -11.12 28.79
CA VAL A 18 17.89 -12.47 28.50
C VAL A 18 17.91 -13.26 29.80
N ASP A 19 17.24 -14.40 29.84
CA ASP A 19 17.21 -15.33 30.97
C ASP A 19 17.46 -16.76 30.50
N GLY A 20 18.64 -17.31 30.82
CA GLY A 20 19.07 -18.60 30.32
C GLY A 20 19.11 -18.65 28.78
N ASP A 21 18.23 -19.44 28.19
CA ASP A 21 18.01 -19.61 26.73
C ASP A 21 16.85 -18.78 26.19
N VAL A 22 16.30 -17.85 26.98
CA VAL A 22 15.13 -17.06 26.61
C VAL A 22 15.55 -15.61 26.35
N ILE A 23 15.25 -15.10 25.16
CA ILE A 23 15.39 -13.69 24.80
C ILE A 23 13.99 -13.08 24.73
N ARG A 24 13.77 -11.97 25.45
CA ARG A 24 12.54 -11.18 25.38
C ARG A 24 12.82 -9.89 24.63
N PHE A 25 11.97 -9.55 23.68
CA PHE A 25 12.11 -8.34 22.88
C PHE A 25 10.77 -7.76 22.43
N ALA A 26 10.77 -6.54 21.91
CA ALA A 26 9.63 -5.99 21.19
C ALA A 26 10.08 -5.21 19.95
N ALA A 27 9.31 -5.32 18.86
CA ALA A 27 9.50 -4.48 17.68
C ALA A 27 9.22 -3.00 18.00
N GLU A 28 10.12 -2.10 17.59
CA GLU A 28 9.98 -0.67 17.80
C GLU A 28 9.10 -0.03 16.72
N LYS A 29 8.39 1.03 17.10
CA LYS A 29 7.51 1.79 16.22
C LYS A 29 8.24 2.76 15.28
N CYS A 30 9.37 3.30 15.73
CA CYS A 30 10.24 4.20 14.96
C CYS A 30 9.50 5.30 14.17
N GLY A 31 8.63 6.06 14.84
CA GLY A 31 7.88 7.16 14.23
C GLY A 31 6.57 6.76 13.54
N SER A 32 6.23 5.47 13.52
CA SER A 32 4.92 4.93 13.15
C SER A 32 4.02 4.82 14.39
N PRO A 33 2.68 4.77 14.28
CA PRO A 33 1.80 4.53 15.43
C PRO A 33 1.83 3.06 15.91
N LEU A 34 2.18 2.13 15.02
CA LEU A 34 2.21 0.68 15.27
C LEU A 34 3.56 0.11 14.83
N SER A 35 3.99 -0.98 15.46
CA SER A 35 5.21 -1.70 15.10
C SER A 35 4.91 -2.92 14.23
N MET A 36 5.95 -3.53 13.64
CA MET A 36 5.85 -4.85 12.99
C MET A 36 7.23 -5.46 12.75
N TRP A 37 8.10 -4.72 12.06
CA TRP A 37 9.42 -5.19 11.66
C TRP A 37 10.35 -5.33 12.87
N PHE A 38 11.11 -6.42 12.91
CA PHE A 38 12.24 -6.61 13.80
C PHE A 38 13.43 -7.25 13.07
N GLY A 39 14.62 -6.97 13.58
CA GLY A 39 15.89 -7.51 13.11
C GLY A 39 16.92 -7.40 14.23
N PHE A 40 17.47 -8.52 14.67
CA PHE A 40 18.46 -8.55 15.75
C PHE A 40 19.43 -9.71 15.56
N ARG A 41 20.49 -9.73 16.36
CA ARG A 41 21.41 -10.88 16.43
C ARG A 41 21.42 -11.48 17.83
N ILE A 42 21.57 -12.80 17.87
CA ILE A 42 21.83 -13.60 19.06
C ILE A 42 23.33 -13.87 19.12
N LEU A 43 23.94 -13.70 20.28
CA LEU A 43 25.37 -13.86 20.52
C LEU A 43 25.65 -14.89 21.62
N GLY A 44 26.71 -15.68 21.46
CA GLY A 44 27.24 -16.59 22.48
C GLY A 44 26.32 -17.78 22.81
N ALA A 45 25.54 -18.23 21.82
CA ALA A 45 24.55 -19.29 21.94
C ALA A 45 24.87 -20.52 21.06
N GLN A 46 26.10 -20.67 20.56
CA GLN A 46 26.45 -21.78 19.66
C GLN A 46 26.09 -23.14 20.26
N GLY A 47 25.46 -23.98 19.46
CA GLY A 47 24.99 -25.33 19.82
C GLY A 47 23.72 -25.35 20.67
N ARG A 48 23.11 -24.19 20.97
CA ARG A 48 21.90 -24.09 21.81
C ARG A 48 20.67 -23.81 20.96
N GLN A 49 19.51 -24.16 21.50
CA GLN A 49 18.21 -23.72 20.98
C GLN A 49 17.73 -22.55 21.83
N VAL A 50 17.56 -21.38 21.21
CA VAL A 50 17.18 -20.15 21.90
C VAL A 50 15.71 -19.86 21.64
N THR A 51 14.95 -19.62 22.73
CA THR A 51 13.54 -19.23 22.65
C THR A 51 13.45 -17.70 22.62
N CYS A 52 12.86 -17.17 21.55
CA CYS A 52 12.62 -15.74 21.41
C CYS A 52 11.15 -15.45 21.71
N VAL A 53 10.90 -14.52 22.63
CA VAL A 53 9.56 -14.06 23.01
C VAL A 53 9.41 -12.61 22.57
N TRP A 54 8.61 -12.41 21.53
CA TRP A 54 8.17 -11.09 21.10
C TRP A 54 6.99 -10.64 21.97
N GLU A 55 7.22 -9.65 22.81
CA GLU A 55 6.22 -9.02 23.68
C GLU A 55 5.59 -7.78 23.05
N ARG A 56 4.55 -7.25 23.71
CA ARG A 56 3.79 -6.07 23.24
C ARG A 56 3.19 -6.25 21.85
N THR A 57 2.76 -7.47 21.52
CA THR A 57 2.17 -7.74 20.20
C THR A 57 0.84 -7.03 19.97
N ASN A 58 0.18 -6.50 21.00
CA ASN A 58 -0.97 -5.60 20.87
C ASN A 58 -0.63 -4.26 20.19
N GLU A 59 0.64 -3.87 20.16
CA GLU A 59 1.12 -2.66 19.48
C GLU A 59 1.48 -2.90 18.01
N VAL A 60 1.35 -4.15 17.56
CA VAL A 60 1.70 -4.57 16.20
C VAL A 60 0.52 -4.37 15.26
N LEU A 61 0.79 -3.85 14.07
CA LEU A 61 -0.24 -3.80 13.04
C LEU A 61 -0.65 -5.23 12.65
N GLY A 62 -1.96 -5.52 12.70
CA GLY A 62 -2.47 -6.86 12.43
C GLY A 62 -2.27 -7.85 13.59
N SER A 63 -2.18 -7.35 14.83
CA SER A 63 -2.04 -8.15 16.05
C SER A 63 -3.07 -9.27 16.22
N GLY A 64 -4.18 -9.24 15.49
CA GLY A 64 -5.17 -10.32 15.46
C GLY A 64 -4.71 -11.63 14.81
N HIS A 65 -3.66 -11.62 13.99
CA HIS A 65 -3.35 -12.70 13.05
C HIS A 65 -1.88 -13.17 13.10
N LEU A 66 -1.16 -12.90 14.19
CA LEU A 66 0.26 -13.23 14.33
C LEU A 66 0.58 -14.73 14.35
N ALA A 67 -0.42 -15.60 14.50
CA ALA A 67 -0.24 -17.05 14.34
C ALA A 67 0.26 -17.45 12.92
N ALA A 68 0.11 -16.56 11.94
CA ALA A 68 0.64 -16.75 10.60
C ALA A 68 2.14 -16.48 10.47
N VAL A 69 2.76 -15.80 11.44
CA VAL A 69 4.15 -15.32 11.35
C VAL A 69 5.12 -16.49 11.45
N SER A 70 6.16 -16.45 10.62
CA SER A 70 7.27 -17.40 10.62
C SER A 70 8.57 -16.64 10.31
N PRO A 71 9.30 -16.24 11.37
CA PRO A 71 10.54 -15.48 11.25
C PRO A 71 11.61 -16.24 10.48
N VAL A 72 12.69 -15.54 10.15
CA VAL A 72 13.87 -16.15 9.52
C VAL A 72 15.10 -15.94 10.38
N TYR A 73 16.05 -16.85 10.27
CA TYR A 73 17.33 -16.74 10.92
C TYR A 73 18.47 -17.12 9.98
N ARG A 74 19.67 -16.61 10.24
CA ARG A 74 20.89 -16.94 9.51
C ARG A 74 22.08 -16.99 10.46
N PRO A 75 22.66 -18.18 10.68
CA PRO A 75 23.96 -18.31 11.32
C PRO A 75 25.01 -17.49 10.57
N LEU A 76 25.90 -16.79 11.27
CA LEU A 76 26.98 -16.04 10.64
C LEU A 76 27.84 -16.97 9.78
N GLY A 77 28.09 -16.58 8.52
CA GLY A 77 28.81 -17.39 7.53
C GLY A 77 27.93 -18.34 6.72
N ALA A 78 26.64 -18.51 7.05
CA ALA A 78 25.71 -19.25 6.21
C ALA A 78 25.34 -18.46 4.94
N GLY A 79 25.16 -19.16 3.81
CA GLY A 79 24.88 -18.53 2.52
C GLY A 79 23.48 -17.93 2.37
N SER A 80 22.49 -18.41 3.12
CA SER A 80 21.10 -17.97 3.03
C SER A 80 20.40 -17.94 4.37
N PHE A 81 19.35 -17.12 4.48
CA PHE A 81 18.39 -17.19 5.58
C PHE A 81 17.60 -18.51 5.51
N ARG A 82 17.23 -19.01 6.68
CA ARG A 82 16.39 -20.19 6.86
C ARG A 82 15.14 -19.80 7.64
N ARG A 83 14.04 -20.48 7.36
CA ARG A 83 12.75 -20.25 8.02
C ARG A 83 12.74 -20.90 9.41
N VAL A 84 12.15 -20.22 10.39
CA VAL A 84 11.81 -20.83 11.67
C VAL A 84 10.62 -21.77 11.48
N PRO A 85 10.73 -23.07 11.83
CA PRO A 85 9.65 -24.03 11.61
C PRO A 85 8.37 -23.61 12.33
N THR A 86 7.24 -23.66 11.62
CA THR A 86 6.00 -23.03 12.09
C THR A 86 5.38 -23.72 13.31
N GLU A 87 5.71 -24.99 13.53
CA GLU A 87 5.35 -25.78 14.72
C GLU A 87 6.08 -25.32 15.98
N THR A 88 7.17 -24.56 15.83
CA THR A 88 7.88 -23.92 16.94
C THR A 88 7.41 -22.50 17.22
N CYS A 89 6.50 -21.98 16.39
CA CYS A 89 5.90 -20.66 16.55
C CYS A 89 4.57 -20.77 17.32
N SER A 90 4.32 -19.86 18.26
CA SER A 90 3.06 -19.79 19.00
C SER A 90 2.66 -18.36 19.30
N PHE A 91 1.39 -18.03 19.13
CA PHE A 91 0.82 -16.72 19.44
C PHE A 91 -0.16 -16.82 20.61
N ASP A 92 0.19 -16.22 21.74
CA ASP A 92 -0.65 -16.07 22.92
C ASP A 92 -1.23 -14.64 22.94
N LYS A 93 -2.39 -14.48 22.30
CA LYS A 93 -3.09 -13.19 22.20
C LYS A 93 -3.43 -12.60 23.57
N PRO A 94 -4.00 -13.34 24.55
CA PRO A 94 -4.25 -12.79 25.90
C PRO A 94 -3.01 -12.23 26.60
N LYS A 95 -1.83 -12.82 26.37
CA LYS A 95 -0.57 -12.32 26.93
C LYS A 95 0.14 -11.28 26.08
N ASN A 96 -0.37 -10.99 24.88
CA ASN A 96 0.30 -10.16 23.88
C ASN A 96 1.74 -10.65 23.60
N GLN A 97 1.89 -11.97 23.40
CA GLN A 97 3.19 -12.61 23.19
C GLN A 97 3.18 -13.52 21.95
N PHE A 98 4.25 -13.44 21.16
CA PHE A 98 4.56 -14.41 20.10
C PHE A 98 5.91 -15.05 20.40
N THR A 99 5.96 -16.38 20.42
CA THR A 99 7.15 -17.16 20.78
C THR A 99 7.61 -17.98 19.59
N PHE A 100 8.92 -18.08 19.39
CA PHE A 100 9.53 -18.92 18.36
C PHE A 100 10.92 -19.42 18.79
N GLN A 101 11.40 -20.50 18.18
CA GLN A 101 12.68 -21.12 18.56
C GLN A 101 13.72 -21.02 17.42
N VAL A 102 14.93 -20.61 17.77
CA VAL A 102 16.05 -20.44 16.82
C VAL A 102 17.18 -21.41 17.18
N PRO A 103 17.56 -22.33 16.27
CA PRO A 103 18.75 -23.15 16.46
C PRO A 103 19.99 -22.30 16.19
N CYS A 104 20.85 -22.16 17.20
CA CYS A 104 22.04 -21.33 17.11
C CYS A 104 23.26 -22.17 16.69
N GLU A 105 23.47 -22.30 15.38
CA GLU A 105 24.56 -23.12 14.81
C GLU A 105 25.94 -22.44 14.84
N SER A 106 25.97 -21.14 15.17
CA SER A 106 27.17 -20.32 15.29
C SER A 106 27.06 -19.40 16.49
N ASP A 107 28.17 -18.78 16.88
CA ASP A 107 28.20 -17.83 17.99
C ASP A 107 27.43 -16.54 17.71
N GLU A 108 27.23 -16.17 16.45
CA GLU A 108 26.37 -15.06 16.04
C GLU A 108 25.29 -15.57 15.08
N VAL A 109 24.03 -15.27 15.35
CA VAL A 109 22.89 -15.66 14.50
C VAL A 109 21.99 -14.45 14.30
N HIS A 110 21.76 -14.06 13.04
CA HIS A 110 20.84 -12.98 12.71
C HIS A 110 19.42 -13.52 12.65
N VAL A 111 18.45 -12.75 13.15
CA VAL A 111 17.03 -13.10 13.20
C VAL A 111 16.22 -11.91 12.70
N TYR A 112 15.28 -12.14 11.80
CA TYR A 112 14.43 -11.09 11.24
C TYR A 112 12.97 -11.51 11.17
N TYR A 113 12.09 -10.51 11.17
CA TYR A 113 10.66 -10.68 10.99
C TYR A 113 10.34 -11.49 9.73
N CYS A 114 10.94 -11.13 8.59
CA CYS A 114 10.89 -11.86 7.32
C CYS A 114 12.26 -11.76 6.61
N HIS A 115 12.43 -12.37 5.42
CA HIS A 115 13.66 -12.23 4.63
C HIS A 115 14.01 -10.75 4.45
N PRO A 116 15.14 -10.27 4.98
CA PRO A 116 15.53 -8.88 4.84
C PRO A 116 15.89 -8.58 3.38
N TYR A 117 15.48 -7.41 2.91
CA TYR A 117 15.85 -6.87 1.61
C TYR A 117 16.16 -5.38 1.76
N GLY A 118 17.45 -5.05 1.74
CA GLY A 118 17.92 -3.70 1.94
C GLY A 118 18.84 -3.22 0.83
N PRO A 119 19.66 -2.20 1.10
CA PRO A 119 20.55 -1.59 0.11
C PRO A 119 21.55 -2.58 -0.49
N ALA A 120 22.09 -3.50 0.32
CA ALA A 120 23.06 -4.48 -0.15
C ALA A 120 22.45 -5.48 -1.15
N GLU A 121 21.23 -5.96 -0.86
CA GLU A 121 20.49 -6.85 -1.74
C GLU A 121 20.13 -6.13 -3.06
N LEU A 122 19.58 -4.91 -2.97
CA LEU A 122 19.27 -4.09 -4.14
C LEU A 122 20.52 -3.84 -4.99
N ASP A 123 21.64 -3.44 -4.39
CA ASP A 123 22.87 -3.16 -5.13
C ASP A 123 23.43 -4.41 -5.80
N SER A 124 23.29 -5.58 -5.17
CA SER A 124 23.65 -6.85 -5.79
C SER A 124 22.79 -7.15 -7.00
N PHE A 125 21.49 -6.92 -6.92
CA PHE A 125 20.57 -7.10 -8.04
C PHE A 125 20.86 -6.13 -9.18
N LEU A 126 21.04 -4.84 -8.88
CA LEU A 126 21.33 -3.82 -9.88
C LEU A 126 22.61 -4.12 -10.65
N ARG A 127 23.69 -4.57 -9.98
CA ARG A 127 24.93 -4.99 -10.64
C ARG A 127 24.72 -6.12 -11.66
N CYS A 128 23.73 -7.00 -11.45
CA CYS A 128 23.43 -8.09 -12.37
C CYS A 128 22.70 -7.62 -13.63
N ILE A 129 21.89 -6.55 -13.54
CA ILE A 129 21.05 -6.08 -14.66
C ILE A 129 21.63 -4.86 -15.39
N GLU A 130 22.48 -4.05 -14.74
CA GLU A 130 23.14 -2.87 -15.31
C GLU A 130 23.90 -3.13 -16.62
N PRO A 131 24.52 -4.30 -16.86
CA PRO A 131 25.13 -4.60 -18.16
C PRO A 131 24.14 -4.66 -19.33
N SER A 132 22.84 -4.73 -19.07
CA SER A 132 21.81 -4.66 -20.11
C SER A 132 21.77 -3.24 -20.68
N GLY A 133 22.03 -3.08 -21.97
CA GLY A 133 22.13 -1.75 -22.61
C GLY A 133 20.86 -0.87 -22.55
N CYS A 134 19.72 -1.42 -22.14
CA CYS A 134 18.47 -0.70 -21.92
C CYS A 134 18.25 -0.24 -20.47
N VAL A 135 19.10 -0.66 -19.51
CA VAL A 135 18.96 -0.34 -18.09
C VAL A 135 19.74 0.92 -17.74
N ARG A 136 19.11 1.82 -16.99
CA ARG A 136 19.74 3.01 -16.41
C ARG A 136 19.33 3.14 -14.95
N VAL A 137 20.31 3.20 -14.06
CA VAL A 137 20.11 3.50 -12.64
C VAL A 137 20.55 4.94 -12.38
N THR A 138 19.63 5.75 -11.87
CA THR A 138 19.88 7.15 -11.51
C THR A 138 19.46 7.42 -10.08
N LYS A 139 20.01 8.47 -9.48
CA LYS A 139 19.47 9.04 -8.24
C LYS A 139 18.23 9.87 -8.59
N LEU A 140 17.07 9.50 -8.03
CA LEU A 140 15.84 10.26 -8.14
C LEU A 140 15.94 11.55 -7.30
N VAL A 141 16.31 11.38 -6.03
CA VAL A 141 16.49 12.45 -5.04
C VAL A 141 17.31 11.91 -3.87
N ASP A 142 17.82 12.81 -3.03
CA ASP A 142 18.22 12.43 -1.68
C ASP A 142 16.98 12.39 -0.76
N SER A 143 16.85 11.33 0.02
CA SER A 143 15.78 11.18 1.00
C SER A 143 15.86 12.23 2.11
N GLU A 144 14.87 12.27 3.00
CA GLU A 144 14.88 13.17 4.18
C GLU A 144 16.16 13.06 5.02
N GLY A 145 16.67 11.85 5.17
CA GLY A 145 17.92 11.51 5.85
C GLY A 145 19.17 11.56 4.98
N GLY A 146 19.09 12.11 3.77
CA GLY A 146 20.23 12.32 2.87
C GLY A 146 20.74 11.07 2.14
N ARG A 147 19.91 10.03 2.01
CA ARG A 147 20.29 8.78 1.33
C ARG A 147 19.79 8.79 -0.13
N PRO A 148 20.52 8.18 -1.07
CA PRO A 148 20.12 8.22 -2.47
C PRO A 148 18.90 7.32 -2.73
N CYS A 149 17.74 7.93 -2.94
CA CYS A 149 16.57 7.25 -3.49
C CYS A 149 16.83 6.96 -4.98
N LYS A 150 16.72 5.70 -5.40
CA LYS A 150 17.10 5.25 -6.74
C LYS A 150 15.88 5.19 -7.67
N LEU A 151 16.09 5.57 -8.93
CA LEU A 151 15.20 5.31 -10.05
C LEU A 151 15.90 4.38 -11.04
N VAL A 152 15.29 3.23 -11.32
CA VAL A 152 15.74 2.29 -12.35
C VAL A 152 14.83 2.46 -13.57
N THR A 153 15.41 2.70 -14.74
CA THR A 153 14.67 2.86 -16.00
C THR A 153 15.11 1.80 -17.00
N LEU A 154 14.14 1.12 -17.62
CA LEU A 154 14.35 0.19 -18.73
C LEU A 154 13.76 0.83 -19.98
N SER A 155 14.62 1.21 -20.93
CA SER A 155 14.24 1.99 -22.11
C SER A 155 15.23 1.79 -23.25
N ASP A 156 14.74 1.83 -24.49
CA ASP A 156 15.58 1.97 -25.69
C ASP A 156 15.87 3.45 -26.07
N GLY A 157 15.43 4.41 -25.26
CA GLY A 157 15.63 5.84 -25.47
C GLY A 157 14.74 6.50 -26.53
N ARG A 158 13.90 5.75 -27.25
CA ARG A 158 12.98 6.34 -28.23
C ARG A 158 11.85 7.10 -27.52
N PRO A 159 11.56 8.36 -27.89
CA PRO A 159 10.51 9.13 -27.24
C PRO A 159 9.12 8.63 -27.65
N GLY A 160 8.10 9.02 -26.88
CA GLY A 160 6.70 8.82 -27.25
C GLY A 160 6.14 7.43 -26.95
N LYS A 161 6.87 6.58 -26.23
CA LYS A 161 6.36 5.28 -25.79
C LYS A 161 5.40 5.43 -24.61
N ARG A 162 4.60 4.39 -24.38
CA ARG A 162 3.81 4.25 -23.15
C ARG A 162 4.77 4.12 -21.96
N GLN A 163 4.34 4.57 -20.79
CA GLN A 163 5.12 4.44 -19.56
C GLN A 163 4.46 3.46 -18.59
N VAL A 164 5.26 2.62 -17.95
CA VAL A 164 4.85 1.72 -16.87
C VAL A 164 5.66 2.08 -15.64
N TRP A 165 4.99 2.53 -14.58
CA TRP A 165 5.64 2.88 -13.33
C TRP A 165 5.37 1.82 -12.27
N THR A 166 6.37 1.52 -11.47
CA THR A 166 6.25 0.60 -10.34
C THR A 166 7.05 1.11 -9.16
N VAL A 167 6.43 1.15 -8.00
CA VAL A 167 7.04 1.59 -6.75
C VAL A 167 6.92 0.49 -5.72
N ALA A 168 7.86 0.44 -4.80
CA ALA A 168 7.79 -0.46 -3.66
C ALA A 168 8.25 0.27 -2.41
N ARG A 169 7.86 -0.29 -1.26
CA ARG A 169 8.40 0.11 0.05
C ARG A 169 8.09 1.56 0.40
N SER A 170 6.87 2.00 0.09
CA SER A 170 6.26 3.18 0.71
C SER A 170 6.13 2.97 2.21
N HIS A 171 5.89 1.74 2.66
CA HIS A 171 6.18 1.31 4.02
C HIS A 171 7.44 0.44 4.02
N SER A 172 8.46 0.90 4.74
CA SER A 172 9.80 0.33 4.68
C SER A 172 9.92 -1.10 5.21
N GLY A 173 8.96 -1.64 5.95
CA GLY A 173 9.01 -3.03 6.42
C GLY A 173 8.50 -4.06 5.41
N GLU A 174 7.82 -3.63 4.34
CA GLU A 174 7.07 -4.50 3.41
C GLU A 174 7.98 -5.18 2.36
N VAL A 175 8.87 -6.08 2.83
CA VAL A 175 9.98 -6.69 2.07
C VAL A 175 9.56 -7.49 0.84
N SER A 176 8.38 -8.10 0.87
CA SER A 176 7.86 -8.90 -0.25
C SER A 176 7.72 -8.09 -1.53
N GLY A 177 7.39 -6.80 -1.43
CA GLY A 177 7.33 -5.88 -2.56
C GLY A 177 8.66 -5.70 -3.28
N SER A 178 9.80 -5.74 -2.57
CA SER A 178 11.12 -5.62 -3.17
C SER A 178 11.50 -6.85 -4.01
N PHE A 179 11.29 -8.06 -3.48
CA PHE A 179 11.51 -9.30 -4.24
C PHE A 179 10.55 -9.42 -5.43
N THR A 180 9.30 -8.98 -5.26
CA THR A 180 8.32 -8.93 -6.36
C THR A 180 8.80 -7.98 -7.46
N MET A 181 9.35 -6.82 -7.11
CA MET A 181 9.94 -5.90 -8.07
C MET A 181 11.14 -6.50 -8.81
N GLU A 182 12.07 -7.19 -8.12
CA GLU A 182 13.19 -7.89 -8.78
C GLU A 182 12.67 -8.85 -9.85
N GLY A 183 11.69 -9.68 -9.50
CA GLY A 183 11.08 -10.64 -10.41
C GLY A 183 10.41 -9.96 -11.60
N MET A 184 9.73 -8.82 -11.38
CA MET A 184 9.12 -8.04 -12.44
C MET A 184 10.15 -7.46 -13.41
N VAL A 185 11.24 -6.87 -12.89
CA VAL A 185 12.34 -6.36 -13.72
C VAL A 185 12.99 -7.49 -14.52
N GLN A 186 13.25 -8.64 -13.90
CA GLN A 186 13.77 -9.84 -14.60
C GLN A 186 12.83 -10.30 -15.70
N GLY A 187 11.52 -10.36 -15.42
CA GLY A 187 10.51 -10.77 -16.39
C GLY A 187 10.41 -9.83 -17.59
N ILE A 188 10.55 -8.52 -17.38
CA ILE A 188 10.58 -7.53 -18.45
C ILE A 188 11.86 -7.66 -19.28
N LEU A 189 13.03 -7.79 -18.65
CA LEU A 189 14.31 -7.94 -19.34
C LEU A 189 14.43 -9.26 -20.12
N ALA A 190 13.66 -10.28 -19.76
CA ALA A 190 13.58 -11.53 -20.52
C ALA A 190 12.93 -11.35 -21.91
N ASP A 191 12.07 -10.33 -22.09
CA ASP A 191 11.53 -9.92 -23.38
C ASP A 191 12.39 -8.79 -23.97
N LYS A 192 13.20 -9.12 -24.99
CA LYS A 192 14.09 -8.16 -25.65
C LYS A 192 13.36 -7.01 -26.35
N ASP A 193 12.09 -7.22 -26.71
CA ASP A 193 11.28 -6.21 -27.36
C ASP A 193 10.57 -5.32 -26.33
N ALA A 194 10.53 -5.68 -25.04
CA ALA A 194 9.83 -4.90 -24.03
C ALA A 194 10.25 -3.41 -23.99
N PRO A 195 11.55 -3.05 -23.97
CA PRO A 195 11.97 -1.65 -23.97
C PRO A 195 11.58 -0.87 -25.24
N SER A 196 11.21 -1.56 -26.32
CA SER A 196 10.67 -0.92 -27.53
C SER A 196 9.17 -0.60 -27.45
N LYS A 197 8.43 -1.35 -26.63
CA LYS A 197 6.98 -1.24 -26.46
C LYS A 197 6.59 -0.17 -25.43
N ALA A 198 7.42 0.01 -24.41
CA ALA A 198 7.20 0.94 -23.30
C ALA A 198 8.52 1.36 -22.64
N ASP A 199 8.48 2.46 -21.89
CA ASP A 199 9.46 2.78 -20.86
C ASP A 199 8.99 2.24 -19.52
N PHE A 200 9.85 1.52 -18.80
CA PHE A 200 9.53 1.01 -17.47
C PHE A 200 10.38 1.72 -16.42
N HIS A 201 9.74 2.20 -15.37
CA HIS A 201 10.36 2.98 -14.32
C HIS A 201 10.08 2.36 -12.96
N PHE A 202 11.13 2.14 -12.18
CA PHE A 202 11.05 1.50 -10.87
C PHE A 202 11.66 2.39 -9.80
N VAL A 203 10.92 2.62 -8.72
CA VAL A 203 11.44 3.23 -7.48
C VAL A 203 11.45 2.13 -6.40
N PRO A 204 12.61 1.46 -6.16
CA PRO A 204 12.65 0.28 -5.31
C PRO A 204 12.37 0.57 -3.84
N PHE A 205 12.81 1.74 -3.35
CA PHE A 205 12.63 2.19 -1.97
C PHE A 205 12.07 3.61 -1.97
N VAL A 206 10.75 3.72 -1.79
CA VAL A 206 10.11 5.03 -1.57
C VAL A 206 10.49 5.59 -0.19
N ASP A 207 10.27 4.84 0.91
CA ASP A 207 10.82 5.19 2.24
C ASP A 207 12.26 4.68 2.37
N THR A 208 13.20 5.33 1.66
CA THR A 208 14.61 4.94 1.62
C THR A 208 15.24 4.93 3.03
N ASP A 209 14.96 5.93 3.85
CA ASP A 209 15.52 6.01 5.21
C ASP A 209 14.95 4.91 6.12
N GLY A 210 13.65 4.67 6.06
CA GLY A 210 13.02 3.61 6.83
C GLY A 210 13.63 2.24 6.50
N VAL A 211 13.93 1.96 5.23
CA VAL A 211 14.59 0.71 4.83
C VAL A 211 15.97 0.60 5.46
N TRP A 212 16.80 1.64 5.35
CA TRP A 212 18.15 1.62 5.93
C TRP A 212 18.16 1.43 7.44
N GLN A 213 17.20 2.06 8.13
CA GLN A 213 17.13 2.08 9.58
C GLN A 213 16.35 0.89 10.17
N GLY A 214 15.77 0.02 9.34
CA GLY A 214 14.96 -1.10 9.81
C GLY A 214 13.61 -0.68 10.40
N TRP A 215 12.99 0.39 9.91
CA TRP A 215 11.68 0.82 10.38
C TRP A 215 10.56 0.05 9.68
N TYR A 216 9.37 0.01 10.29
CA TYR A 216 8.17 -0.48 9.59
C TYR A 216 7.61 0.55 8.60
N GLY A 217 7.47 1.81 9.04
CA GLY A 217 7.24 2.96 8.16
C GLY A 217 5.77 3.30 7.85
N LYS A 218 4.80 2.46 8.23
CA LYS A 218 3.37 2.74 7.99
C LYS A 218 2.85 3.87 8.89
N ASP A 219 2.08 4.77 8.31
CA ASP A 219 1.53 5.96 8.96
C ASP A 219 2.63 6.85 9.59
N ARG A 220 3.85 6.82 9.03
CA ARG A 220 4.99 7.61 9.53
C ARG A 220 4.73 9.10 9.35
N VAL A 221 4.96 9.89 10.40
CA VAL A 221 4.87 11.36 10.39
C VAL A 221 5.95 12.00 9.49
N PRO A 222 5.71 13.21 8.92
CA PRO A 222 4.51 14.05 9.06
C PRO A 222 3.32 13.61 8.20
N ARG A 223 3.55 12.82 7.16
CA ARG A 223 2.51 12.20 6.33
C ARG A 223 3.01 10.85 5.83
N ASP A 224 2.16 9.83 5.91
CA ASP A 224 2.46 8.51 5.37
C ASP A 224 2.90 8.61 3.89
N PHE A 225 3.90 7.84 3.46
CA PHE A 225 4.39 7.90 2.08
C PHE A 225 3.32 7.53 1.08
N ASN A 226 2.51 6.50 1.36
CA ASN A 226 1.38 6.14 0.53
C ASN A 226 0.15 7.04 0.76
N ARG A 227 0.32 8.18 1.44
CA ARG A 227 -0.65 9.29 1.52
C ARG A 227 -0.10 10.60 1.00
N ASP A 228 1.14 10.62 0.54
CA ASP A 228 1.79 11.83 0.10
C ASP A 228 1.60 12.13 -1.40
N TYR A 229 0.84 11.29 -2.09
CA TYR A 229 0.49 11.50 -3.50
C TYR A 229 -0.63 12.53 -3.59
N CYS A 230 -0.24 13.80 -3.70
CA CYS A 230 -1.10 14.96 -3.77
C CYS A 230 -0.39 16.11 -4.50
N LEU A 231 -1.06 17.26 -4.67
CA LEU A 231 -0.45 18.43 -5.35
C LEU A 231 0.66 19.11 -4.54
N GLU A 232 0.70 18.90 -3.22
CA GLU A 232 1.74 19.44 -2.33
C GLU A 232 2.34 18.30 -1.47
N PRO A 233 3.15 17.41 -2.08
CA PRO A 233 3.82 16.35 -1.34
C PRO A 233 4.84 16.92 -0.35
N VAL A 234 4.86 16.37 0.86
CA VAL A 234 5.82 16.76 1.90
C VAL A 234 7.09 15.93 1.85
N ARG A 235 7.05 14.73 1.27
CA ARG A 235 8.20 13.83 1.10
C ARG A 235 8.97 14.17 -0.17
N PRO A 236 10.30 14.32 -0.10
CA PRO A 236 11.12 14.62 -1.29
C PRO A 236 11.05 13.51 -2.35
N GLU A 237 10.91 12.25 -1.93
CA GLU A 237 10.81 11.08 -2.80
C GLU A 237 9.54 11.13 -3.64
N THR A 238 8.39 11.32 -3.00
CA THR A 238 7.10 11.45 -3.70
C THR A 238 7.09 12.66 -4.62
N ARG A 239 7.54 13.83 -4.14
CA ARG A 239 7.64 15.04 -4.97
C ARG A 239 8.49 14.84 -6.22
N SER A 240 9.67 14.23 -6.07
CA SER A 240 10.61 14.06 -7.18
C SER A 240 10.12 13.02 -8.17
N MET A 241 9.45 11.97 -7.68
CA MET A 241 8.78 10.98 -8.51
C MET A 241 7.68 11.60 -9.37
N LEU A 242 6.76 12.36 -8.75
CA LEU A 242 5.70 13.07 -9.48
C LEU A 242 6.29 14.02 -10.54
N SER A 243 7.35 14.75 -10.18
CA SER A 243 8.07 15.62 -11.13
C SER A 243 8.69 14.84 -12.30
N ALA A 244 9.31 13.69 -12.04
CA ALA A 244 9.92 12.83 -13.05
C ALA A 244 8.88 12.24 -14.02
N MET A 245 7.64 12.05 -13.58
CA MET A 245 6.52 11.55 -14.39
C MET A 245 5.88 12.61 -15.28
N GLY A 246 6.31 13.87 -15.19
CA GLY A 246 5.83 14.95 -16.05
C GLY A 246 4.98 16.01 -15.36
N GLU A 247 4.80 15.96 -14.03
CA GLU A 247 4.24 17.09 -13.27
C GLU A 247 5.27 18.21 -13.12
N LYS A 248 5.46 18.99 -14.18
CA LYS A 248 6.04 20.33 -14.07
C LYS A 248 4.94 21.30 -13.65
N GLY A 249 4.45 21.24 -12.41
CA GLY A 249 3.75 22.35 -11.72
C GLY A 249 2.48 22.96 -12.34
N ASP A 250 2.12 22.64 -13.58
CA ASP A 250 0.93 23.15 -14.27
C ASP A 250 -0.19 22.13 -14.14
N ALA A 251 -0.82 22.14 -12.96
CA ALA A 251 -2.15 21.59 -12.74
C ALA A 251 -3.18 22.09 -13.81
N ALA A 252 -2.87 23.19 -14.50
CA ALA A 252 -3.67 23.75 -15.59
C ALA A 252 -3.83 22.82 -16.81
N LEU A 253 -2.88 21.92 -17.10
CA LEU A 253 -2.97 21.05 -18.29
C LEU A 253 -3.78 19.76 -18.08
N LEU A 254 -4.15 19.44 -16.83
CA LEU A 254 -5.03 18.32 -16.48
C LEU A 254 -6.50 18.75 -16.23
N CYS A 255 -6.74 20.07 -16.20
CA CYS A 255 -8.03 20.66 -15.85
C CYS A 255 -8.98 20.88 -17.04
N GLU A 256 -8.53 20.75 -18.29
CA GLU A 256 -9.44 20.67 -19.43
C GLU A 256 -9.98 19.25 -19.58
N ALA A 257 -10.96 18.96 -18.73
CA ALA A 257 -11.74 17.73 -18.65
C ALA A 257 -10.93 16.45 -18.36
N PRO A 258 -10.85 16.02 -17.09
CA PRO A 258 -10.52 14.62 -16.80
C PRO A 258 -11.48 13.65 -17.51
N PHE A 259 -12.68 14.13 -17.90
CA PHE A 259 -13.83 13.36 -18.38
C PHE A 259 -14.18 13.59 -19.87
N GLY A 260 -13.24 14.04 -20.70
CA GLY A 260 -13.41 14.07 -22.15
C GLY A 260 -12.83 12.80 -22.82
N PRO A 261 -13.27 12.44 -24.04
CA PRO A 261 -12.68 11.34 -24.82
C PRO A 261 -11.30 11.77 -25.36
N TYR A 262 -10.30 11.91 -24.48
CA TYR A 262 -8.96 12.29 -24.88
C TYR A 262 -8.06 11.07 -25.03
N ARG A 263 -7.63 10.89 -26.27
CA ARG A 263 -6.51 10.06 -26.73
C ARG A 263 -5.36 10.13 -25.72
N GLN A 264 -4.90 8.96 -25.26
CA GLN A 264 -3.61 8.80 -24.58
C GLN A 264 -2.56 9.59 -25.34
N LYS A 265 -2.14 10.74 -24.82
CA LYS A 265 -0.93 11.39 -25.32
C LYS A 265 0.20 10.41 -25.05
N SER A 266 1.01 10.11 -26.06
CA SER A 266 2.30 9.48 -25.88
C SER A 266 3.06 10.23 -24.78
N CYS A 267 3.67 9.51 -23.81
CA CYS A 267 4.31 9.99 -22.58
C CYS A 267 3.44 10.13 -21.30
N VAL A 268 2.20 9.61 -21.27
CA VAL A 268 1.40 9.51 -20.03
C VAL A 268 1.55 8.09 -19.43
N PRO A 269 1.61 7.93 -18.10
CA PRO A 269 1.56 6.61 -17.45
C PRO A 269 0.39 5.75 -17.94
N PHE A 270 0.70 4.61 -18.54
CA PHE A 270 -0.28 3.62 -18.99
C PHE A 270 -0.66 2.67 -17.85
N PHE A 271 0.34 2.21 -17.11
CA PHE A 271 0.16 1.41 -15.89
C PHE A 271 0.93 2.00 -14.71
N MET A 272 0.36 1.83 -13.51
CA MET A 272 1.01 2.12 -12.24
C MET A 272 0.83 0.95 -11.26
N PHE A 273 1.92 0.49 -10.66
CA PHE A 273 1.89 -0.55 -9.63
C PHE A 273 2.55 -0.07 -8.34
N ASP A 274 1.87 -0.23 -7.22
CA ASP A 274 2.36 0.08 -5.88
C ASP A 274 2.45 -1.22 -5.08
N LEU A 275 3.67 -1.71 -4.83
CA LEU A 275 3.91 -3.01 -4.21
C LEU A 275 4.00 -2.87 -2.68
N HIS A 276 3.06 -3.52 -1.98
CA HIS A 276 2.88 -3.50 -0.52
C HIS A 276 2.85 -4.91 0.06
N ALA A 277 2.70 -5.01 1.37
CA ALA A 277 2.37 -6.25 2.05
C ALA A 277 1.17 -6.06 3.00
N PRO A 278 0.23 -7.03 3.02
CA PRO A 278 -0.94 -6.95 3.88
C PRO A 278 -0.56 -7.26 5.33
N THR A 279 -1.53 -7.20 6.25
CA THR A 279 -1.23 -7.57 7.64
C THR A 279 -0.92 -9.06 7.76
N PRO A 280 -0.23 -9.51 8.82
CA PRO A 280 0.20 -10.90 8.91
C PRO A 280 -0.98 -11.86 8.80
N GLY A 281 -0.87 -12.91 7.99
CA GLY A 281 -1.97 -13.89 7.82
C GLY A 281 -3.06 -13.49 6.83
N ASP A 282 -3.10 -12.23 6.40
CA ASP A 282 -3.96 -11.83 5.28
C ASP A 282 -3.48 -12.50 3.98
N PRO A 283 -4.38 -12.77 3.04
CA PRO A 283 -4.01 -13.22 1.73
C PRO A 283 -3.50 -12.06 0.88
N GLY A 284 -2.85 -12.36 -0.25
CA GLY A 284 -2.47 -11.30 -1.17
C GLY A 284 -3.72 -10.67 -1.79
N PHE A 285 -3.65 -9.40 -2.21
CA PHE A 285 -4.71 -8.74 -2.97
C PHE A 285 -4.19 -7.90 -4.13
N LEU A 286 -4.91 -7.87 -5.24
CA LEU A 286 -4.73 -6.84 -6.26
C LEU A 286 -5.83 -5.77 -6.07
N VAL A 287 -5.45 -4.64 -5.47
CA VAL A 287 -6.36 -3.57 -5.09
C VAL A 287 -6.37 -2.50 -6.19
N PRO A 288 -7.51 -2.27 -6.86
CA PRO A 288 -7.62 -1.20 -7.86
C PRO A 288 -7.65 0.18 -7.17
N PRO A 289 -7.71 1.28 -7.91
CA PRO A 289 -8.03 2.57 -7.34
C PRO A 289 -9.38 2.50 -6.63
N LYS A 290 -9.68 3.52 -5.83
CA LYS A 290 -10.99 3.63 -5.19
C LYS A 290 -12.15 3.34 -6.14
N LEU A 291 -12.91 2.29 -5.84
CA LEU A 291 -13.93 1.72 -6.73
C LEU A 291 -15.02 2.72 -7.14
N SER A 292 -15.32 3.71 -6.30
CA SER A 292 -16.33 4.74 -6.59
C SER A 292 -15.86 5.79 -7.61
N LEU A 293 -14.55 5.86 -7.89
CA LEU A 293 -13.95 6.81 -8.84
C LEU A 293 -13.71 6.21 -10.23
N ILE A 294 -13.63 4.89 -10.34
CA ILE A 294 -13.32 4.23 -11.62
C ILE A 294 -14.49 4.37 -12.59
N ARG A 295 -14.27 4.74 -13.85
CA ARG A 295 -15.36 4.77 -14.86
C ARG A 295 -15.83 3.36 -15.23
N PRO A 296 -17.06 3.18 -15.71
CA PRO A 296 -17.53 1.88 -16.19
C PRO A 296 -16.59 1.26 -17.24
N ASP A 297 -16.12 2.04 -18.21
CA ASP A 297 -15.23 1.55 -19.28
C ASP A 297 -13.83 1.21 -18.76
N ASP A 298 -13.26 2.06 -17.91
CA ASP A 298 -11.95 1.82 -17.29
C ASP A 298 -12.00 0.61 -16.35
N TRP A 299 -13.14 0.39 -15.70
CA TRP A 299 -13.34 -0.77 -14.82
C TRP A 299 -13.25 -2.09 -15.56
N LEU A 300 -13.81 -2.18 -16.77
CA LEU A 300 -13.65 -3.36 -17.60
C LEU A 300 -12.17 -3.63 -17.90
N THR A 301 -11.38 -2.59 -18.18
CA THR A 301 -9.92 -2.73 -18.39
C THR A 301 -9.20 -3.25 -17.14
N HIS A 302 -9.53 -2.71 -15.96
CA HIS A 302 -8.96 -3.21 -14.70
C HIS A 302 -9.31 -4.68 -14.48
N CYS A 303 -10.56 -5.07 -14.69
CA CYS A 303 -11.01 -6.46 -14.55
C CYS A 303 -10.33 -7.40 -15.54
N ARG A 304 -10.14 -6.98 -16.80
CA ARG A 304 -9.44 -7.77 -17.82
C ARG A 304 -7.97 -7.97 -17.46
N PHE A 305 -7.30 -6.93 -16.98
CA PHE A 305 -5.93 -7.04 -16.50
C PHE A 305 -5.84 -8.01 -15.31
N ALA A 306 -6.69 -7.82 -14.30
CA ALA A 306 -6.68 -8.66 -13.11
C ALA A 306 -6.98 -10.14 -13.44
N ALA A 307 -7.96 -10.40 -14.30
CA ALA A 307 -8.28 -11.75 -14.75
C ALA A 307 -7.15 -12.39 -15.59
N THR A 308 -6.33 -11.58 -16.26
CA THR A 308 -5.12 -12.03 -16.98
C THR A 308 -4.03 -12.42 -15.99
N LEU A 309 -3.85 -11.65 -14.90
CA LEU A 309 -2.90 -11.99 -13.84
C LEU A 309 -3.33 -13.27 -13.09
N ASP A 310 -4.62 -13.40 -12.76
CA ASP A 310 -5.21 -14.58 -12.12
C ASP A 310 -4.90 -15.86 -12.95
N GLU A 311 -5.04 -15.77 -14.28
CA GLU A 311 -4.71 -16.88 -15.21
C GLU A 311 -3.22 -17.25 -15.19
N LEU A 312 -2.34 -16.25 -15.09
CA LEU A 312 -0.90 -16.46 -15.18
C LEU A 312 -0.27 -16.97 -13.88
N SER A 313 -0.97 -16.84 -12.75
CA SER A 313 -0.40 -17.05 -11.43
C SER A 313 -1.36 -17.76 -10.47
N PRO A 314 -1.97 -18.91 -10.78
CA PRO A 314 -3.02 -19.50 -9.92
C PRO A 314 -2.57 -19.83 -8.48
N GLU A 315 -1.28 -20.12 -8.26
CA GLU A 315 -0.72 -20.44 -6.93
C GLU A 315 0.04 -19.27 -6.27
N GLY A 316 0.42 -18.26 -7.06
CA GLY A 316 1.19 -17.09 -6.61
C GLY A 316 0.41 -15.78 -6.67
N CYS A 317 -0.78 -15.80 -7.29
CA CYS A 317 -1.63 -14.63 -7.40
C CYS A 317 -2.18 -14.37 -6.00
N PRO A 318 -2.21 -13.12 -5.56
CA PRO A 318 -3.17 -12.73 -4.53
C PRO A 318 -4.56 -13.32 -4.82
N VAL A 319 -5.40 -13.43 -3.78
CA VAL A 319 -6.84 -13.74 -3.88
C VAL A 319 -7.39 -13.27 -5.21
N THR A 320 -8.06 -14.17 -5.95
CA THR A 320 -8.50 -13.84 -7.31
C THR A 320 -9.27 -12.54 -7.28
N PHE A 321 -9.20 -11.76 -8.36
CA PHE A 321 -9.82 -10.43 -8.34
C PHE A 321 -11.31 -10.47 -7.98
N ARG A 322 -11.99 -11.56 -8.37
CA ARG A 322 -13.38 -11.83 -8.00
C ARG A 322 -13.55 -12.07 -6.49
N GLU A 323 -12.68 -12.87 -5.88
CA GLU A 323 -12.71 -13.10 -4.44
C GLU A 323 -12.38 -11.82 -3.67
N PHE A 324 -11.43 -10.99 -4.14
CA PHE A 324 -11.16 -9.67 -3.56
C PHE A 324 -12.43 -8.80 -3.52
N LEU A 325 -13.20 -8.77 -4.61
CA LEU A 325 -14.48 -8.06 -4.65
C LEU A 325 -15.52 -8.67 -3.70
N GLY A 326 -15.47 -9.99 -3.49
CA GLY A 326 -16.40 -10.73 -2.63
C GLY A 326 -16.11 -10.62 -1.13
N HIS A 327 -14.86 -10.45 -0.72
CA HIS A 327 -14.49 -10.24 0.69
C HIS A 327 -14.93 -8.86 1.23
N GLY A 328 -15.39 -7.97 0.32
CA GLY A 328 -15.62 -6.57 0.61
C GLY A 328 -14.33 -5.86 1.01
N MET A 329 -14.21 -4.55 0.83
CA MET A 329 -13.03 -3.81 1.30
C MET A 329 -13.03 -3.65 2.85
N THR A 330 -13.48 -4.67 3.57
CA THR A 330 -14.12 -4.55 4.90
C THR A 330 -13.14 -4.62 6.08
N GLY A 331 -11.88 -5.01 5.88
CA GLY A 331 -11.05 -5.47 7.00
C GLY A 331 -9.89 -4.57 7.46
N SER A 332 -8.85 -4.42 6.63
CA SER A 332 -7.49 -4.10 7.14
C SER A 332 -7.08 -2.63 7.07
N LEU A 333 -7.98 -1.78 6.60
CA LEU A 333 -7.67 -0.39 6.30
C LEU A 333 -8.00 0.54 7.48
N SER A 334 -7.27 0.36 8.58
CA SER A 334 -7.16 1.31 9.69
C SER A 334 -6.33 2.52 9.23
N TRP A 335 -6.89 3.30 8.31
CA TRP A 335 -6.33 4.59 7.90
C TRP A 335 -6.53 5.56 9.05
N ALA A 336 -5.44 6.06 9.65
CA ALA A 336 -5.50 6.98 10.79
C ALA A 336 -6.41 8.20 10.51
N GLU A 337 -6.63 8.56 9.24
CA GLU A 337 -7.75 9.42 8.82
C GLU A 337 -8.50 8.91 7.57
N PRO A 338 -9.86 8.92 7.60
CA PRO A 338 -10.77 8.56 6.50
C PRO A 338 -10.42 9.10 5.11
N THR A 339 -9.85 10.29 5.08
CA THR A 339 -9.74 11.16 3.92
C THR A 339 -8.44 10.97 3.16
N ASN A 340 -7.53 10.17 3.66
CA ASN A 340 -6.25 10.01 2.98
C ASN A 340 -6.35 8.99 1.82
N TYR A 341 -7.48 8.30 1.64
CA TYR A 341 -7.63 7.26 0.61
C TYR A 341 -7.55 7.75 -0.85
N ASP A 342 -7.87 9.02 -1.13
CA ASP A 342 -7.65 9.56 -2.49
C ASP A 342 -6.23 10.08 -2.73
N MET A 343 -5.35 9.95 -1.72
CA MET A 343 -3.93 10.30 -1.81
C MET A 343 -3.04 9.05 -1.81
N THR A 344 -3.63 7.87 -2.06
CA THR A 344 -2.83 6.69 -2.36
C THR A 344 -2.21 6.80 -3.74
N CYS A 345 -1.08 6.14 -3.91
CA CYS A 345 -0.41 6.01 -5.19
C CYS A 345 -1.39 5.58 -6.29
N SER A 346 -2.02 4.41 -6.17
CA SER A 346 -2.93 3.89 -7.20
C SER A 346 -4.08 4.85 -7.54
N THR A 347 -4.69 5.50 -6.54
CA THR A 347 -5.79 6.46 -6.77
C THR A 347 -5.31 7.74 -7.43
N TYR A 348 -4.19 8.29 -6.98
CA TYR A 348 -3.60 9.49 -7.55
C TYR A 348 -3.32 9.32 -9.04
N PHE A 349 -2.66 8.22 -9.42
CA PHE A 349 -2.26 8.02 -10.82
C PHE A 349 -3.44 7.78 -11.74
N TYR A 350 -4.47 7.09 -11.26
CA TYR A 350 -5.71 6.97 -12.01
C TYR A 350 -6.37 8.35 -12.23
N LEU A 351 -6.46 9.18 -11.19
CA LEU A 351 -7.07 10.51 -11.29
C LEU A 351 -6.25 11.51 -12.12
N ALA A 352 -4.92 11.49 -11.97
CA ALA A 352 -4.01 12.42 -12.62
C ALA A 352 -3.74 12.05 -14.09
N TYR A 353 -3.66 10.76 -14.40
CA TYR A 353 -3.15 10.28 -15.69
C TYR A 353 -4.11 9.35 -16.44
N GLY A 354 -5.19 8.89 -15.81
CA GLY A 354 -6.04 7.83 -16.38
C GLY A 354 -5.33 6.48 -16.48
N ALA A 355 -4.27 6.28 -15.69
CA ALA A 355 -3.50 5.04 -15.69
C ALA A 355 -4.36 3.88 -15.18
N THR A 356 -4.18 2.68 -15.75
CA THR A 356 -4.67 1.46 -15.11
C THR A 356 -3.74 1.17 -13.94
N ALA A 357 -4.20 1.40 -12.71
CA ALA A 357 -3.35 1.45 -11.54
C ALA A 357 -3.75 0.41 -10.50
N PHE A 358 -2.78 -0.18 -9.81
CA PHE A 358 -3.06 -1.15 -8.75
C PHE A 358 -2.10 -1.00 -7.59
N THR A 359 -2.60 -1.23 -6.38
CA THR A 359 -1.77 -1.65 -5.25
C THR A 359 -1.76 -3.17 -5.21
N LEU A 360 -0.58 -3.78 -5.21
CA LEU A 360 -0.43 -5.23 -5.08
C LEU A 360 0.07 -5.55 -3.68
N GLU A 361 -0.80 -6.15 -2.87
CA GLU A 361 -0.53 -6.61 -1.52
C GLU A 361 0.05 -8.04 -1.57
N VAL A 362 1.30 -8.20 -1.15
CA VAL A 362 2.02 -9.48 -1.19
C VAL A 362 2.35 -9.98 0.22
N PRO A 363 1.83 -11.13 0.67
CA PRO A 363 2.03 -11.59 2.06
C PRO A 363 3.51 -11.80 2.42
N TYR A 364 3.84 -11.51 3.69
CA TYR A 364 5.18 -11.74 4.25
C TYR A 364 5.50 -13.22 4.50
N HIS A 365 4.49 -14.00 4.86
CA HIS A 365 4.65 -15.34 5.43
C HIS A 365 3.72 -16.31 4.73
N ARG A 366 2.64 -16.70 5.41
CA ARG A 366 1.55 -17.52 4.90
C ARG A 366 0.25 -16.78 5.14
N SER A 367 -0.73 -17.11 4.34
CA SER A 367 -2.08 -16.57 4.47
C SER A 367 -2.98 -17.59 5.16
N LEU A 368 -3.69 -17.15 6.19
CA LEU A 368 -4.60 -17.99 6.95
C LEU A 368 -5.85 -18.28 6.10
N GLY A 369 -6.24 -19.55 5.99
CA GLY A 369 -7.41 -19.96 5.21
C GLY A 369 -7.19 -20.16 3.70
N LEU A 370 -5.97 -19.94 3.19
CA LEU A 370 -5.53 -20.39 1.86
C LEU A 370 -4.67 -21.66 1.97
N THR A 371 -3.83 -21.93 0.96
CA THR A 371 -2.90 -23.09 0.90
C THR A 371 -2.01 -23.24 2.14
N GLY A 372 -1.89 -22.19 2.97
CA GLY A 372 -1.05 -22.18 4.18
C GLY A 372 0.45 -22.24 3.89
N LYS A 373 0.83 -22.20 2.60
CA LYS A 373 2.21 -22.20 2.14
C LYS A 373 2.96 -21.01 2.75
N VAL A 374 4.12 -21.29 3.33
CA VAL A 374 5.06 -20.24 3.75
C VAL A 374 5.80 -19.75 2.50
N LEU A 375 5.66 -18.47 2.20
CA LEU A 375 6.26 -17.84 1.03
C LEU A 375 7.74 -17.55 1.26
N GLU A 376 8.52 -17.80 0.22
CA GLU A 376 9.96 -17.58 0.16
C GLU A 376 10.32 -16.54 -0.92
N PRO A 377 11.55 -15.98 -0.92
CA PRO A 377 11.99 -14.98 -1.91
C PRO A 377 11.68 -15.31 -3.37
N ASP A 378 11.81 -16.58 -3.75
CA ASP A 378 11.55 -17.01 -5.13
C ASP A 378 10.06 -17.05 -5.48
N ASP A 379 9.17 -17.23 -4.50
CA ASP A 379 7.73 -17.13 -4.73
C ASP A 379 7.33 -15.69 -5.07
N TRP A 380 7.88 -14.71 -4.33
CA TRP A 380 7.63 -13.29 -4.62
C TRP A 380 8.21 -12.88 -5.97
N ARG A 381 9.43 -13.32 -6.30
CA ARG A 381 10.02 -13.08 -7.63
C ARG A 381 9.19 -13.70 -8.73
N GLU A 382 8.68 -14.91 -8.53
CA GLU A 382 7.82 -15.56 -9.51
C GLU A 382 6.53 -14.77 -9.75
N LEU A 383 5.86 -14.29 -8.68
CA LEU A 383 4.74 -13.36 -8.81
C LEU A 383 5.11 -12.11 -9.62
N GLY A 384 6.29 -11.54 -9.35
CA GLY A 384 6.84 -10.43 -10.14
C GLY A 384 6.96 -10.74 -11.64
N ARG A 385 7.51 -11.92 -11.99
CA ARG A 385 7.61 -12.36 -13.40
C ARG A 385 6.23 -12.54 -14.04
N ARG A 386 5.24 -13.04 -13.30
CA ARG A 386 3.86 -13.16 -13.79
C ARG A 386 3.21 -11.80 -14.01
N LEU A 387 3.44 -10.85 -13.11
CA LEU A 387 3.00 -9.48 -13.27
C LEU A 387 3.62 -8.83 -14.52
N ALA A 388 4.93 -8.99 -14.72
CA ALA A 388 5.61 -8.55 -15.94
C ALA A 388 4.96 -9.14 -17.20
N LYS A 389 4.69 -10.45 -17.21
CA LYS A 389 4.02 -11.11 -18.34
C LYS A 389 2.62 -10.56 -18.60
N ALA A 390 1.84 -10.29 -17.55
CA ALA A 390 0.51 -9.66 -17.69
C ALA A 390 0.61 -8.26 -18.31
N ILE A 391 1.60 -7.45 -17.89
CA ILE A 391 1.86 -6.12 -18.44
C ILE A 391 2.27 -6.19 -19.91
N LEU A 392 3.17 -7.11 -20.28
CA LEU A 392 3.60 -7.27 -21.67
C LEU A 392 2.42 -7.69 -22.57
N ARG A 393 1.58 -8.63 -22.12
CA ARG A 393 0.32 -8.97 -22.80
C ARG A 393 -0.59 -7.75 -22.95
N ALA A 394 -0.73 -6.94 -21.90
CA ALA A 394 -1.53 -5.72 -21.94
C ALA A 394 -0.97 -4.69 -22.94
N LEU A 395 0.36 -4.56 -23.03
CA LEU A 395 1.02 -3.71 -24.01
C LEU A 395 0.72 -4.19 -25.45
N ASP A 396 0.64 -5.49 -25.67
CA ASP A 396 0.31 -6.09 -26.96
C ASP A 396 -1.22 -6.12 -27.26
N GLY A 397 -2.06 -5.63 -26.33
CA GLY A 397 -3.52 -5.65 -26.47
C GLY A 397 -4.14 -7.04 -26.24
N ASP A 398 -3.38 -7.98 -25.69
CA ASP A 398 -3.76 -9.38 -25.42
C ASP A 398 -4.18 -9.59 -23.95
N LEU A 399 -5.12 -8.76 -23.47
CA LEU A 399 -5.75 -9.02 -22.19
C LEU A 399 -6.87 -10.06 -22.34
N LYS A 400 -7.04 -10.88 -21.30
CA LYS A 400 -8.15 -11.83 -21.21
C LYS A 400 -9.48 -11.13 -21.50
N SER A 401 -10.23 -11.67 -22.45
CA SER A 401 -11.56 -11.14 -22.78
C SER A 401 -12.53 -11.39 -21.63
N LEU A 402 -13.39 -10.39 -21.38
CA LEU A 402 -14.53 -10.46 -20.49
C LEU A 402 -15.71 -9.83 -21.21
N ASP A 403 -16.83 -10.55 -21.27
CA ASP A 403 -18.07 -10.09 -21.91
C ASP A 403 -18.71 -8.94 -21.11
N LYS A 404 -18.64 -9.02 -19.79
CA LYS A 404 -19.07 -7.97 -18.84
C LYS A 404 -18.08 -7.87 -17.69
N ALA A 405 -17.83 -6.66 -17.21
CA ALA A 405 -17.11 -6.47 -15.96
C ALA A 405 -17.94 -7.03 -14.77
N PRO A 406 -17.31 -7.64 -13.76
CA PRO A 406 -17.97 -7.96 -12.51
C PRO A 406 -18.60 -6.70 -11.88
N ASP A 407 -19.75 -6.88 -11.23
CA ASP A 407 -20.41 -5.80 -10.51
C ASP A 407 -19.54 -5.34 -9.34
N ARG A 408 -19.55 -4.04 -9.05
CA ARG A 408 -18.79 -3.49 -7.92
C ARG A 408 -19.56 -3.75 -6.63
N PRO A 409 -18.89 -4.13 -5.53
CA PRO A 409 -19.53 -4.37 -4.22
C PRO A 409 -19.91 -3.08 -3.50
N ILE A 410 -20.13 -1.98 -4.24
CA ILE A 410 -20.50 -0.67 -3.71
C ILE A 410 -21.49 0.02 -4.65
N PRO A 411 -22.40 0.87 -4.13
CA PRO A 411 -23.23 1.73 -4.96
C PRO A 411 -22.37 2.79 -5.68
N LEU A 412 -22.76 3.11 -6.91
CA LEU A 412 -22.20 4.20 -7.70
C LEU A 412 -23.17 5.37 -7.64
N LEU A 413 -22.66 6.51 -7.16
CA LEU A 413 -23.42 7.74 -6.93
C LEU A 413 -22.90 8.82 -7.91
N SER A 414 -23.75 9.75 -8.32
CA SER A 414 -23.42 10.75 -9.35
C SER A 414 -22.88 12.07 -8.77
N GLN A 415 -23.46 12.56 -7.67
CA GLN A 415 -23.04 13.78 -6.96
C GLN A 415 -22.11 13.47 -5.79
N TRP A 416 -22.22 12.26 -5.25
CA TRP A 416 -21.44 11.78 -4.13
C TRP A 416 -20.49 10.68 -4.58
N HIS A 417 -19.52 10.34 -3.72
CA HIS A 417 -18.81 9.08 -3.84
C HIS A 417 -18.42 8.55 -2.48
N LEU A 418 -18.45 7.23 -2.34
CA LEU A 418 -18.03 6.54 -1.12
C LEU A 418 -16.53 6.67 -0.93
N THR A 419 -16.08 7.18 0.22
CA THR A 419 -14.66 7.23 0.61
C THR A 419 -14.19 5.94 1.28
N ARG A 420 -15.13 5.11 1.73
CA ARG A 420 -14.89 3.77 2.31
C ARG A 420 -16.06 2.85 1.97
N THR A 421 -15.82 1.54 2.02
CA THR A 421 -16.91 0.54 2.00
C THR A 421 -17.86 0.76 3.17
N LEU A 422 -19.15 0.64 2.88
CA LEU A 422 -20.23 0.70 3.86
C LEU A 422 -20.08 -0.44 4.86
N ARG A 423 -20.42 -0.17 6.11
CA ARG A 423 -20.56 -1.20 7.14
C ARG A 423 -21.94 -1.09 7.73
N ASP A 424 -22.69 -2.19 7.74
CA ASP A 424 -24.04 -2.27 8.33
C ASP A 424 -24.95 -1.09 7.94
N ALA A 425 -24.83 -0.61 6.70
CA ALA A 425 -25.50 0.59 6.22
C ALA A 425 -25.74 0.54 4.71
N THR A 426 -26.77 1.23 4.25
CA THR A 426 -27.12 1.44 2.85
C THR A 426 -27.15 2.92 2.52
N VAL A 427 -26.97 3.24 1.24
CA VAL A 427 -27.07 4.62 0.73
C VAL A 427 -27.85 4.65 -0.58
N SER A 428 -28.59 5.73 -0.80
CA SER A 428 -29.24 6.05 -2.07
C SER A 428 -29.12 7.53 -2.38
N GLU A 429 -29.07 7.88 -3.65
CA GLU A 429 -28.97 9.27 -4.12
C GLU A 429 -30.24 9.66 -4.88
N ASP A 430 -30.77 10.84 -4.56
CA ASP A 430 -31.85 11.51 -5.31
C ASP A 430 -31.43 12.95 -5.61
N GLY A 431 -30.99 13.18 -6.85
CA GLY A 431 -30.45 14.47 -7.28
C GLY A 431 -29.22 14.86 -6.44
N ALA A 432 -29.35 15.94 -5.65
CA ALA A 432 -28.29 16.43 -4.77
C ALA A 432 -28.34 15.83 -3.35
N SER A 433 -29.42 15.13 -3.01
CA SER A 433 -29.63 14.54 -1.69
C SER A 433 -29.02 13.15 -1.62
N LEU A 434 -28.50 12.80 -0.45
CA LEU A 434 -28.00 11.46 -0.13
C LEU A 434 -28.72 10.94 1.10
N ASP A 435 -29.43 9.84 0.93
CA ASP A 435 -30.05 9.11 2.03
C ASP A 435 -29.06 8.07 2.56
N VAL A 436 -28.94 8.01 3.89
CA VAL A 436 -28.10 7.06 4.60
C VAL A 436 -28.95 6.33 5.62
N THR A 437 -29.04 5.00 5.51
CA THR A 437 -29.77 4.17 6.46
C THR A 437 -28.79 3.21 7.13
N GLY A 438 -28.65 3.32 8.45
CA GLY A 438 -27.89 2.36 9.25
C GLY A 438 -28.78 1.28 9.85
N THR A 439 -28.18 0.19 10.31
CA THR A 439 -28.89 -0.94 10.94
C THR A 439 -28.33 -1.30 12.33
N SER A 440 -27.27 -0.64 12.80
CA SER A 440 -26.64 -0.94 14.08
C SER A 440 -25.72 0.19 14.58
N GLU A 441 -25.26 0.10 15.83
CA GLU A 441 -24.25 1.03 16.37
C GLU A 441 -22.88 0.92 15.67
N THR A 442 -22.67 -0.15 14.89
CA THR A 442 -21.46 -0.36 14.07
C THR A 442 -21.61 0.18 12.65
N SER A 443 -22.78 0.71 12.28
CA SER A 443 -23.05 1.31 10.99
C SER A 443 -22.03 2.41 10.69
N ARG A 444 -21.49 2.43 9.48
CA ARG A 444 -20.52 3.44 9.04
C ARG A 444 -20.70 3.78 7.58
N VAL A 445 -20.83 5.07 7.30
CA VAL A 445 -20.92 5.62 5.96
C VAL A 445 -20.04 6.85 5.85
N TRP A 446 -19.01 6.76 4.99
CA TRP A 446 -18.13 7.87 4.71
C TRP A 446 -18.24 8.24 3.23
N VAL A 447 -18.66 9.47 2.97
CA VAL A 447 -19.03 9.96 1.64
C VAL A 447 -18.45 11.34 1.42
N ALA A 448 -18.04 11.61 0.19
CA ALA A 448 -17.54 12.92 -0.20
C ALA A 448 -18.45 13.50 -1.28
N LEU A 449 -18.74 14.79 -1.15
CA LEU A 449 -19.41 15.54 -2.20
C LEU A 449 -18.40 15.85 -3.32
N ASN A 450 -18.79 15.64 -4.57
CA ASN A 450 -17.92 15.88 -5.72
C ASN A 450 -17.63 17.38 -5.92
N GLN A 451 -18.60 18.23 -5.62
CA GLN A 451 -18.51 19.68 -5.76
C GLN A 451 -17.60 20.30 -4.67
N PRO A 452 -16.63 21.14 -5.03
CA PRO A 452 -15.88 21.92 -4.07
C PRO A 452 -16.66 23.17 -3.63
N PHE A 453 -16.28 23.70 -2.47
CA PHE A 453 -16.76 24.95 -1.92
C PHE A 453 -15.59 25.93 -1.81
N GLU A 454 -15.83 27.21 -2.10
CA GLU A 454 -14.87 28.30 -1.88
C GLU A 454 -15.21 29.07 -0.59
N ASP A 455 -16.50 29.11 -0.24
CA ASP A 455 -17.04 29.68 1.00
C ASP A 455 -17.52 28.57 1.96
N ALA A 456 -18.27 28.95 3.00
CA ALA A 456 -18.87 27.99 3.91
C ALA A 456 -19.80 27.01 3.17
N ALA A 457 -19.57 25.71 3.36
CA ALA A 457 -20.43 24.68 2.80
C ALA A 457 -21.74 24.63 3.59
N SER A 458 -22.85 24.86 2.88
CA SER A 458 -24.18 24.88 3.48
C SER A 458 -24.98 23.64 3.09
N LEU A 459 -25.22 22.74 4.05
CA LEU A 459 -25.88 21.46 3.80
C LEU A 459 -27.16 21.39 4.63
N GLY A 460 -28.30 21.12 3.99
CA GLY A 460 -29.51 20.71 4.69
C GLY A 460 -29.36 19.26 5.16
N TYR A 461 -29.95 18.92 6.31
CA TYR A 461 -30.02 17.55 6.78
C TYR A 461 -31.37 17.24 7.40
N ARG A 462 -31.76 15.98 7.35
CA ARG A 462 -32.84 15.40 8.14
C ARG A 462 -32.28 14.17 8.85
N LEU A 463 -32.41 14.12 10.17
CA LEU A 463 -32.02 12.96 10.97
C LEU A 463 -33.26 12.32 11.58
N GLU A 464 -33.55 11.08 11.16
CA GLU A 464 -34.51 10.20 11.80
C GLU A 464 -33.72 9.20 12.66
N GLY A 465 -34.06 9.09 13.95
CA GLY A 465 -33.35 8.19 14.87
C GLY A 465 -32.15 8.82 15.57
N THR A 466 -31.08 8.06 15.74
CA THR A 466 -29.87 8.49 16.47
C THR A 466 -28.60 8.28 15.66
N LEU A 467 -27.54 8.97 16.10
CA LEU A 467 -26.22 8.95 15.51
C LEU A 467 -25.19 8.93 16.64
N LYS A 468 -24.14 8.12 16.52
CA LYS A 468 -23.02 8.12 17.46
C LYS A 468 -22.05 9.28 17.24
N ASP A 469 -21.61 9.50 16.00
CA ASP A 469 -20.68 10.56 15.64
C ASP A 469 -20.85 10.97 14.18
N CYS A 470 -20.75 12.27 13.89
CA CYS A 470 -20.68 12.78 12.53
C CYS A 470 -19.60 13.86 12.45
N LYS A 471 -18.72 13.74 11.48
CA LYS A 471 -17.63 14.68 11.24
C LYS A 471 -17.64 15.15 9.80
N ALA A 472 -17.31 16.42 9.60
CA ALA A 472 -16.91 16.95 8.31
C ALA A 472 -15.39 17.03 8.27
N VAL A 473 -14.79 16.35 7.30
CA VAL A 473 -13.39 16.57 6.94
C VAL A 473 -13.36 17.36 5.64
N LEU A 474 -12.81 18.56 5.72
CA LEU A 474 -12.62 19.44 4.58
C LEU A 474 -11.27 19.12 3.96
N ARG A 475 -11.26 18.90 2.65
CA ARG A 475 -10.02 18.64 1.92
C ARG A 475 -9.82 19.67 0.84
N GLU A 476 -8.69 20.36 0.90
CA GLU A 476 -8.39 21.38 -0.09
C GLU A 476 -8.02 20.76 -1.43
N VAL A 477 -8.53 21.38 -2.48
CA VAL A 477 -8.38 21.01 -3.88
C VAL A 477 -8.12 22.29 -4.68
N ARG A 478 -7.41 22.23 -5.81
CA ARG A 478 -7.19 23.39 -6.70
C ARG A 478 -8.25 23.47 -7.81
N GLY A 479 -9.53 23.28 -7.45
CA GLY A 479 -10.68 23.35 -8.35
C GLY A 479 -11.55 22.07 -8.42
N PRO A 480 -12.69 22.10 -9.13
CA PRO A 480 -13.77 21.09 -9.03
C PRO A 480 -13.42 19.66 -9.37
N LYS A 481 -12.41 19.48 -10.23
CA LYS A 481 -11.96 18.18 -10.72
C LYS A 481 -10.48 17.92 -10.43
N SER A 482 -9.91 18.68 -9.51
CA SER A 482 -8.49 18.62 -9.20
C SER A 482 -8.17 17.60 -8.11
N LEU A 483 -6.91 17.19 -8.10
CA LEU A 483 -6.32 16.34 -7.07
C LEU A 483 -6.27 17.11 -5.73
N PRO A 484 -6.27 16.41 -4.59
CA PRO A 484 -6.13 17.06 -3.29
C PRO A 484 -4.76 17.76 -3.17
N THR A 485 -4.70 18.85 -2.42
CA THR A 485 -3.42 19.49 -2.05
C THR A 485 -2.71 18.72 -0.93
N GLY A 486 -3.46 17.95 -0.14
CA GLY A 486 -2.99 17.30 1.07
C GLY A 486 -3.15 18.15 2.33
N ARG A 487 -3.68 19.36 2.21
CA ARG A 487 -4.18 20.14 3.35
C ARG A 487 -5.60 19.70 3.69
N LEU A 488 -5.87 19.57 4.98
CA LEU A 488 -7.15 19.14 5.51
C LEU A 488 -7.51 19.90 6.78
N ALA A 489 -8.80 19.97 7.06
CA ALA A 489 -9.35 20.46 8.32
C ALA A 489 -10.52 19.56 8.74
N THR A 490 -10.76 19.43 10.03
CA THR A 490 -11.81 18.54 10.56
C THR A 490 -12.70 19.29 11.53
N SER A 491 -14.01 19.05 11.43
CA SER A 491 -15.01 19.58 12.35
C SER A 491 -15.98 18.50 12.77
N VAL A 492 -16.29 18.45 14.06
CA VAL A 492 -17.37 17.62 14.60
C VAL A 492 -18.70 18.31 14.30
N LEU A 493 -19.67 17.54 13.81
CA LEU A 493 -21.00 18.00 13.46
C LEU A 493 -21.99 17.50 14.52
N ASN A 494 -22.64 18.43 15.21
CA ASN A 494 -23.71 18.12 16.16
C ASN A 494 -25.05 18.13 15.42
N LEU A 495 -25.57 16.95 15.10
CA LEU A 495 -26.88 16.79 14.46
C LEU A 495 -27.95 16.51 15.53
N SER A 496 -29.08 17.22 15.45
CA SER A 496 -30.26 16.93 16.26
C SER A 496 -31.30 16.18 15.45
N ALA A 497 -32.13 15.37 16.10
CA ALA A 497 -33.24 14.71 15.41
C ALA A 497 -34.18 15.75 14.76
N GLY A 498 -34.70 15.43 13.58
CA GLY A 498 -35.51 16.32 12.75
C GLY A 498 -34.71 17.01 11.64
N GLU A 499 -35.25 18.10 11.12
CA GLU A 499 -34.63 18.87 10.03
C GLU A 499 -33.71 19.96 10.58
N GLY A 500 -32.59 20.17 9.91
CA GLY A 500 -31.66 21.22 10.25
C GLY A 500 -30.77 21.63 9.08
N ARG A 501 -29.87 22.57 9.36
CA ARG A 501 -28.89 23.06 8.39
C ARG A 501 -27.53 23.16 9.03
N LEU A 502 -26.53 22.67 8.31
CA LEU A 502 -25.12 22.77 8.66
C LEU A 502 -24.50 23.92 7.89
N SER A 503 -23.63 24.65 8.57
CA SER A 503 -22.72 25.61 7.96
C SER A 503 -21.31 25.22 8.37
N ILE A 504 -20.53 24.74 7.42
CA ILE A 504 -19.15 24.28 7.64
C ILE A 504 -18.21 25.34 7.06
N PRO A 505 -17.53 26.14 7.91
CA PRO A 505 -16.67 27.20 7.43
C PRO A 505 -15.39 26.64 6.77
N PRO A 506 -14.75 27.37 5.83
CA PRO A 506 -13.59 26.90 5.07
C PRO A 506 -12.34 26.52 5.90
N GLN A 507 -12.25 26.99 7.15
CA GLN A 507 -11.12 26.70 8.05
C GLN A 507 -9.75 27.04 7.46
N GLY A 508 -9.67 28.13 6.70
CA GLY A 508 -8.44 28.59 6.06
C GLY A 508 -8.09 27.89 4.75
N LEU A 509 -8.95 26.98 4.26
CA LEU A 509 -8.81 26.38 2.93
C LEU A 509 -9.43 27.28 1.86
N GLN A 510 -8.81 27.37 0.68
CA GLN A 510 -9.28 28.24 -0.39
C GLN A 510 -10.43 27.63 -1.22
N SER A 511 -10.31 26.35 -1.54
CA SER A 511 -11.34 25.57 -2.24
C SER A 511 -11.27 24.15 -1.71
N PHE A 512 -12.39 23.60 -1.24
CA PHE A 512 -12.38 22.32 -0.52
C PHE A 512 -13.58 21.44 -0.80
N ARG A 513 -13.38 20.13 -0.79
CA ARG A 513 -14.47 19.14 -0.75
C ARG A 513 -14.81 18.80 0.70
N VAL A 514 -16.09 18.56 0.96
CA VAL A 514 -16.55 18.05 2.26
C VAL A 514 -16.68 16.54 2.19
N VAL A 515 -15.99 15.86 3.10
CA VAL A 515 -16.19 14.45 3.40
C VAL A 515 -16.99 14.34 4.69
N LEU A 516 -18.18 13.75 4.61
CA LEU A 516 -18.99 13.42 5.77
C LEU A 516 -18.62 12.02 6.25
N CYS A 517 -18.20 11.92 7.50
CA CYS A 517 -17.92 10.68 8.18
C CYS A 517 -19.03 10.44 9.20
N VAL A 518 -19.97 9.55 8.86
CA VAL A 518 -21.14 9.23 9.67
C VAL A 518 -20.96 7.85 10.30
N ASP A 519 -20.98 7.79 11.63
CA ASP A 519 -20.78 6.57 12.42
C ASP A 519 -21.96 6.34 13.37
N GLY A 520 -22.42 5.09 13.45
CA GLY A 520 -23.48 4.61 14.34
C GLY A 520 -24.86 5.21 14.07
N VAL A 521 -25.29 5.26 12.81
CA VAL A 521 -26.67 5.66 12.44
C VAL A 521 -27.64 4.53 12.78
N GLN A 522 -28.72 4.83 13.49
CA GLN A 522 -29.75 3.86 13.91
C GLN A 522 -31.16 4.39 13.76
#